data_AF-A0A3C0Y6E6-F1
#
_entry.id   AF-A0A3C0Y6E6-F1
#
_cell.length_a   1.000
_cell.length_b   1.000
_cell.length_c   1.000
_cell.angle_alpha   90.00
_cell.angle_beta   90.00
_cell.angle_gamma   90.00
#
_symmetry.space_group_name_H-M   'P 1'
#
loop_
_entity.id
_entity.type
_entity.pdbx_description
1 polymer ?
#
loop_
_entity_poly.entity_id
_entity_poly.type
_entity_poly.pdbx_seq_one_letter_code
_entity_poly.pdbx_strand_id
1 'polypeptide(L)'
;MTRPSWTDPKLSNDLPHLRRSGENQAIEFKVAMPSQARDLAKEIAAFASSNDGIVLIGVADDGSLVGIDGLGEPAARDQFTQRIVGLCKDIKPPVRPKLLWAVEDGQVVLGIRISKGADPLYYVAHRPYLRHASISRPAEPGEVIDAIRAFILGGSQVDSHAADESAFFSKLASVLVGILSWRDTDREIRSLKPWVEHWMSYAAQSSAILRDLAADNVAIEKGLVDQLKELSAHLDKVVGFIYTLGGGNDFDEVSSCASDAAARLMKSVVEPIPLGESTQQNIKHAINKIARKLSDLWSRAAADPFSSLVEDSQRESGEMGRQLMELSYYRLGFLSEEGLNRLRDVGHQLVQLGAERIYLDGGDSQRRVLEKAQTCVNALSEVLSPV
;
A
#
# COMPACT_ATOMS: atom_id res chain seq x y z
N MET A 1 35.23 45.69 -11.91
CA MET A 1 35.34 45.13 -13.27
C MET A 1 33.95 44.82 -13.79
N THR A 2 33.64 45.21 -15.02
CA THR A 2 32.35 44.99 -15.68
C THR A 2 32.15 43.49 -15.92
N ARG A 3 31.05 42.93 -15.42
CA ARG A 3 30.72 41.51 -15.62
C ARG A 3 30.31 41.28 -17.08
N PRO A 4 30.82 40.24 -17.76
CA PRO A 4 30.37 39.92 -19.11
C PRO A 4 28.88 39.55 -19.14
N SER A 5 28.15 40.03 -20.15
CA SER A 5 26.68 39.86 -20.25
C SER A 5 26.20 38.42 -20.37
N TRP A 6 27.10 37.50 -20.70
CA TRP A 6 26.83 36.07 -20.85
C TRP A 6 27.01 35.27 -19.55
N THR A 7 27.43 35.92 -18.46
CA THR A 7 27.56 35.29 -17.14
C THR A 7 26.25 35.35 -16.37
N ASP A 8 25.95 34.31 -15.60
CA ASP A 8 24.81 34.25 -14.70
C ASP A 8 25.06 35.14 -13.48
N PRO A 9 24.25 36.19 -13.27
CA PRO A 9 24.51 37.16 -12.21
C PRO A 9 24.27 36.58 -10.82
N LYS A 10 23.38 35.58 -10.69
CA LYS A 10 23.06 34.95 -9.42
C LYS A 10 24.20 34.06 -8.96
N LEU A 11 24.65 33.14 -9.82
CA LEU A 11 25.78 32.26 -9.51
C LEU A 11 27.07 33.05 -9.28
N SER A 12 27.30 34.13 -10.03
CA SER A 12 28.46 35.02 -9.81
C SER A 12 28.44 35.70 -8.44
N ASN A 13 27.26 36.03 -7.91
CA ASN A 13 27.12 36.59 -6.56
C ASN A 13 27.26 35.50 -5.47
N ASP A 14 26.80 34.29 -5.75
CA ASP A 14 26.80 33.17 -4.80
C ASP A 14 28.18 32.48 -4.71
N LEU A 15 29.05 32.64 -5.72
CA LEU A 15 30.36 31.98 -5.84
C LEU A 15 31.25 32.09 -4.58
N PRO A 16 31.43 33.28 -3.97
CA PRO A 16 32.25 33.42 -2.76
C PRO A 16 31.74 32.57 -1.59
N HIS A 17 30.41 32.46 -1.46
CA HIS A 17 29.77 31.66 -0.40
C HIS A 17 29.91 30.16 -0.67
N LEU A 18 29.70 29.75 -1.92
CA LEU A 18 29.86 28.35 -2.33
C LEU A 18 31.30 27.86 -2.12
N ARG A 19 32.30 28.66 -2.51
CA ARG A 19 33.72 28.32 -2.32
C ARG A 19 34.10 28.22 -0.84
N ARG A 20 33.67 29.17 -0.01
CA ARG A 20 33.94 29.15 1.45
C ARG A 20 33.27 27.98 2.17
N SER A 21 32.17 27.46 1.63
CA SER A 21 31.47 26.30 2.20
C SER A 21 32.24 24.99 2.00
N GLY A 22 33.25 24.98 1.12
CA GLY A 22 34.04 23.80 0.79
C GLY A 22 33.24 22.74 0.01
N GLU A 23 33.95 21.70 -0.42
CA GLU A 23 33.31 20.51 -0.98
C GLU A 23 32.46 19.82 0.07
N ASN A 24 31.26 19.40 -0.33
CA ASN A 24 30.31 18.73 0.54
C ASN A 24 29.34 17.90 -0.28
N GLN A 25 28.25 17.45 0.36
CA GLN A 25 27.25 16.61 -0.29
C GLN A 25 26.58 17.27 -1.50
N ALA A 26 26.50 18.59 -1.57
CA ALA A 26 25.88 19.33 -2.68
C ALA A 26 26.88 20.09 -3.56
N ILE A 27 28.17 20.13 -3.21
CA ILE A 27 29.18 20.95 -3.90
C ILE A 27 30.43 20.12 -4.19
N GLU A 28 30.89 20.17 -5.44
CA GLU A 28 32.12 19.53 -5.93
C GLU A 28 32.99 20.58 -6.65
N PHE A 29 34.30 20.57 -6.40
CA PHE A 29 35.27 21.46 -7.05
C PHE A 29 36.15 20.69 -8.02
N LYS A 30 36.50 21.35 -9.12
CA LYS A 30 37.51 20.88 -10.08
C LYS A 30 38.28 22.08 -10.61
N VAL A 31 39.61 21.98 -10.62
CA VAL A 31 40.47 23.03 -11.18
C VAL A 31 40.21 23.21 -12.68
N ALA A 32 40.05 22.10 -13.41
CA ALA A 32 39.83 22.10 -14.85
C ALA A 32 38.93 20.93 -15.26
N MET A 33 38.47 20.92 -16.52
CA MET A 33 37.77 19.77 -17.09
C MET A 33 38.66 18.52 -17.04
N PRO A 34 38.23 17.42 -16.38
CA PRO A 34 39.05 16.22 -16.27
C PRO A 34 39.49 15.68 -17.64
N SER A 35 40.72 15.17 -17.71
CA SER A 35 41.26 14.55 -18.92
C SER A 35 40.49 13.27 -19.28
N GLN A 36 40.06 12.51 -18.27
CA GLN A 36 39.20 11.36 -18.43
C GLN A 36 37.73 11.77 -18.30
N ALA A 37 36.95 11.60 -19.37
CA ALA A 37 35.51 11.89 -19.37
C ALA A 37 34.74 11.15 -18.26
N ARG A 38 35.23 9.97 -17.86
CA ARG A 38 34.60 9.17 -16.80
C ARG A 38 34.60 9.86 -15.43
N ASP A 39 35.61 10.69 -15.14
CA ASP A 39 35.76 11.31 -13.81
C ASP A 39 34.74 12.39 -13.56
N LEU A 40 34.29 13.13 -14.58
CA LEU A 40 33.18 14.06 -14.42
C LEU A 40 31.82 13.34 -14.52
N ALA A 41 31.74 12.27 -15.32
CA ALA A 41 30.52 11.48 -15.47
C ALA A 41 30.09 10.82 -14.15
N LYS A 42 31.04 10.27 -13.39
CA LYS A 42 30.74 9.64 -12.08
C LYS A 42 30.18 10.65 -11.08
N GLU A 43 30.70 11.89 -11.06
CA GLU A 43 30.19 12.94 -10.17
C GLU A 43 28.74 13.31 -10.54
N ILE A 44 28.49 13.53 -11.83
CA ILE A 44 27.15 13.86 -12.33
C ILE A 44 26.16 12.72 -12.04
N ALA A 45 26.56 11.47 -12.23
CA ALA A 45 25.74 10.30 -11.92
C ALA A 45 25.49 10.14 -10.41
N ALA A 46 26.49 10.39 -9.57
CA ALA A 46 26.35 10.34 -8.12
C ALA A 46 25.39 11.41 -7.60
N PHE A 47 25.49 12.66 -8.09
CA PHE A 47 24.52 13.70 -7.78
C PHE A 47 23.11 13.30 -8.23
N ALA A 48 22.95 12.88 -9.49
CA ALA A 48 21.65 12.47 -10.01
C ALA A 48 21.03 11.32 -9.19
N SER A 49 21.83 10.40 -8.65
CA SER A 49 21.33 9.29 -7.81
C SER A 49 21.01 9.72 -6.37
N SER A 50 21.72 10.71 -5.81
CA SER A 50 21.67 11.02 -4.38
C SER A 50 20.93 12.32 -4.03
N ASN A 51 21.27 13.45 -4.66
CA ASN A 51 20.72 14.77 -4.31
C ASN A 51 21.05 15.85 -5.37
N ASP A 52 20.30 16.94 -5.32
CA ASP A 52 20.65 18.17 -6.05
C ASP A 52 22.07 18.64 -5.67
N GLY A 53 22.82 19.12 -6.66
CA GLY A 53 24.17 19.60 -6.43
C GLY A 53 24.75 20.44 -7.57
N ILE A 54 25.95 20.94 -7.35
CA ILE A 54 26.70 21.75 -8.32
C ILE A 54 28.16 21.33 -8.38
N VAL A 55 28.68 21.15 -9.59
CA VAL A 55 30.11 21.02 -9.85
C VAL A 55 30.64 22.37 -10.34
N LEU A 56 31.63 22.92 -9.66
CA LEU A 56 32.32 24.16 -10.07
C LEU A 56 33.66 23.83 -10.72
N ILE A 57 33.80 24.19 -11.99
CA ILE A 57 35.06 24.05 -12.75
C ILE A 57 35.78 25.40 -12.80
N GLY A 58 37.06 25.42 -12.43
CA GLY A 58 37.86 26.63 -12.22
C GLY A 58 38.09 26.96 -10.74
N VAL A 59 37.82 26.01 -9.83
CA VAL A 59 38.00 26.14 -8.38
C VAL A 59 38.83 24.97 -7.89
N ALA A 60 39.86 25.25 -7.08
CA ALA A 60 40.69 24.21 -6.45
C ALA A 60 40.01 23.63 -5.21
N ASP A 61 40.48 22.46 -4.76
CA ASP A 61 39.89 21.71 -3.65
C ASP A 61 39.92 22.49 -2.32
N ASP A 62 40.86 23.42 -2.16
CA ASP A 62 40.96 24.35 -1.02
C ASP A 62 40.00 25.56 -1.12
N GLY A 63 39.21 25.64 -2.19
CA GLY A 63 38.30 26.74 -2.52
C GLY A 63 38.99 27.91 -3.23
N SER A 64 40.27 27.82 -3.56
CA SER A 64 41.00 28.85 -4.31
C SER A 64 40.46 29.00 -5.73
N LEU A 65 40.30 30.24 -6.17
CA LEU A 65 39.76 30.57 -7.49
C LEU A 65 40.88 30.52 -8.54
N VAL A 66 40.84 29.53 -9.44
CA VAL A 66 41.83 29.36 -10.52
C VAL A 66 41.33 29.98 -11.82
N GLY A 67 40.04 29.82 -12.11
CA GLY A 67 39.41 30.27 -13.34
C GLY A 67 39.66 29.33 -14.53
N ILE A 68 38.92 29.58 -15.61
CA ILE A 68 39.08 28.90 -16.90
C ILE A 68 39.48 29.97 -17.93
N ASP A 69 40.66 29.79 -18.51
CA ASP A 69 41.21 30.71 -19.52
C ASP A 69 40.55 30.53 -20.90
N GLY A 70 40.65 31.56 -21.74
CA GLY A 70 40.30 31.47 -23.17
C GLY A 70 38.80 31.46 -23.49
N LEU A 71 37.93 31.79 -22.53
CA LEU A 71 36.47 31.75 -22.69
C LEU A 71 35.85 33.06 -23.25
N GLY A 72 36.67 34.00 -23.70
CA GLY A 72 36.18 35.26 -24.29
C GLY A 72 35.36 35.03 -25.57
N GLU A 73 35.72 34.03 -26.36
CA GLU A 73 35.02 33.70 -27.61
C GLU A 73 33.81 32.79 -27.36
N PRO A 74 32.66 33.00 -28.06
CA PRO A 74 31.51 32.11 -27.98
C PRO A 74 31.84 30.65 -28.34
N ALA A 75 32.65 30.44 -29.39
CA ALA A 75 33.00 29.11 -29.88
C ALA A 75 33.71 28.23 -28.82
N ALA A 76 34.58 28.84 -28.01
CA ALA A 76 35.25 28.14 -26.91
C ALA A 76 34.24 27.66 -25.86
N ARG A 77 33.26 28.50 -25.49
CA ARG A 77 32.21 28.16 -24.52
C ARG A 77 31.25 27.08 -25.05
N ASP A 78 30.96 27.12 -26.34
CA ASP A 78 30.15 26.09 -27.00
C ASP A 78 30.85 24.74 -27.01
N GLN A 79 32.17 24.70 -27.24
CA GLN A 79 32.96 23.47 -27.19
C GLN A 79 32.94 22.83 -25.80
N PHE A 80 33.08 23.62 -24.73
CA PHE A 80 32.94 23.14 -23.35
C PHE A 80 31.54 22.55 -23.09
N THR A 81 30.50 23.25 -23.55
CA THR A 81 29.10 22.84 -23.41
C THR A 81 28.84 21.51 -24.12
N GLN A 82 29.28 21.39 -25.37
CA GLN A 82 29.13 20.16 -26.15
C GLN A 82 29.84 18.98 -25.52
N ARG A 83 31.04 19.19 -24.96
CA ARG A 83 31.79 18.13 -24.27
C ARG A 83 31.04 17.59 -23.05
N ILE A 84 30.43 18.46 -22.24
CA ILE A 84 29.65 18.06 -21.06
C ILE A 84 28.35 17.36 -21.49
N VAL A 85 27.65 17.89 -22.49
CA VAL A 85 26.43 17.27 -23.02
C VAL A 85 26.72 15.88 -23.59
N GLY A 86 27.83 15.71 -24.32
CA GLY A 86 28.29 14.41 -24.81
C GLY A 86 28.49 13.42 -23.69
N LEU A 87 29.22 13.81 -22.65
CA LEU A 87 29.46 13.01 -21.46
C LEU A 87 28.17 12.60 -20.73
N CYS A 88 27.20 13.52 -20.62
CA CYS A 88 25.92 13.22 -19.95
C CYS A 88 25.04 12.22 -20.72
N LYS A 89 25.28 12.02 -22.03
CA LYS A 89 24.58 10.99 -22.84
C LYS A 89 25.07 9.57 -22.51
N ASP A 90 26.30 9.44 -22.05
CA ASP A 90 26.91 8.16 -21.69
C ASP A 90 26.47 7.68 -20.30
N ILE A 91 25.93 8.58 -19.48
CA ILE A 91 25.25 8.24 -18.22
C ILE A 91 23.90 7.59 -18.54
N LYS A 92 23.56 6.51 -17.82
CA LYS A 92 22.29 5.79 -17.97
C LYS A 92 21.54 5.74 -16.64
N PRO A 93 20.33 6.31 -16.52
CA PRO A 93 19.62 7.12 -17.52
C PRO A 93 20.36 8.43 -17.88
N PRO A 94 20.07 9.05 -19.03
CA PRO A 94 20.78 10.26 -19.45
C PRO A 94 20.42 11.46 -18.57
N VAL A 95 21.44 12.22 -18.13
CA VAL A 95 21.26 13.42 -17.29
C VAL A 95 21.22 14.68 -18.17
N ARG A 96 20.50 15.71 -17.71
CA ARG A 96 20.40 17.03 -18.36
C ARG A 96 20.77 18.14 -17.36
N PRO A 97 22.07 18.43 -17.16
CA PRO A 97 22.48 19.46 -16.23
C PRO A 97 22.21 20.87 -16.79
N LYS A 98 22.05 21.85 -15.90
CA LYS A 98 22.03 23.27 -16.25
C LYS A 98 23.45 23.82 -16.17
N LEU A 99 23.97 24.31 -17.28
CA LEU A 99 25.31 24.90 -17.37
C LEU A 99 25.22 26.42 -17.21
N LEU A 100 25.95 26.96 -16.24
CA LEU A 100 25.92 28.37 -15.89
C LEU A 100 27.34 28.89 -15.80
N TRP A 101 27.65 29.94 -16.56
CA TRP A 101 28.94 30.61 -16.46
C TRP A 101 28.89 31.68 -15.38
N ALA A 102 29.90 31.75 -14.52
CA ALA A 102 30.01 32.75 -13.47
C ALA A 102 31.35 33.46 -13.53
N VAL A 103 31.41 34.66 -12.96
CA VAL A 103 32.65 35.42 -12.85
C VAL A 103 32.83 35.97 -11.43
N GLU A 104 34.02 35.78 -10.87
CA GLU A 104 34.45 36.36 -9.60
C GLU A 104 35.89 36.88 -9.79
N ASP A 105 36.16 38.12 -9.35
CA ASP A 105 37.49 38.76 -9.47
C ASP A 105 38.15 38.69 -10.87
N GLY A 106 37.33 38.68 -11.92
CA GLY A 106 37.78 38.59 -13.32
C GLY A 106 38.07 37.17 -13.81
N GLN A 107 38.02 36.17 -12.92
CA GLN A 107 38.15 34.75 -13.25
C GLN A 107 36.80 34.13 -13.59
N VAL A 108 36.77 33.34 -14.66
CA VAL A 108 35.55 32.69 -15.15
C VAL A 108 35.47 31.25 -14.61
N VAL A 109 34.30 30.88 -14.08
CA VAL A 109 34.01 29.55 -13.55
C VAL A 109 32.78 28.97 -14.25
N LEU A 110 32.78 27.66 -14.47
CA LEU A 110 31.61 26.94 -14.97
C LEU A 110 30.91 26.19 -13.83
N GLY A 111 29.66 26.57 -13.56
CA GLY A 111 28.77 25.81 -12.68
C GLY A 111 27.91 24.83 -13.46
N ILE A 112 28.05 23.55 -13.15
CA ILE A 112 27.20 22.48 -13.68
C ILE A 112 26.20 22.13 -12.58
N ARG A 113 24.97 22.62 -12.67
CA ARG A 113 23.90 22.26 -11.72
C ARG A 113 23.24 20.95 -12.14
N ILE A 114 23.24 19.98 -11.24
CA ILE A 114 22.63 18.67 -11.40
C ILE A 114 21.46 18.58 -10.43
N SER A 115 20.28 18.24 -10.93
CA SER A 115 19.14 17.89 -10.09
C SER A 115 19.17 16.40 -9.78
N LYS A 116 18.65 16.00 -8.62
CA LYS A 116 18.32 14.62 -8.32
C LYS A 116 17.44 14.09 -9.45
N GLY A 117 17.86 12.97 -10.00
CA GLY A 117 17.19 12.33 -11.10
C GLY A 117 15.87 11.71 -10.69
N ALA A 118 15.02 11.45 -11.67
CA ALA A 118 13.75 10.76 -11.44
C ALA A 118 13.98 9.28 -11.09
N ASP A 119 15.04 8.67 -11.61
CA ASP A 119 15.38 7.27 -11.36
C ASP A 119 16.23 7.11 -10.09
N PRO A 120 16.17 5.94 -9.43
CA PRO A 120 16.89 5.71 -8.18
C PRO A 120 18.40 5.76 -8.32
N LEU A 121 18.92 5.37 -9.49
CA LEU A 121 20.34 5.17 -9.73
C LEU A 121 20.73 5.54 -11.15
N TYR A 122 21.91 6.15 -11.26
CA TYR A 122 22.53 6.54 -12.51
C TYR A 122 23.87 5.83 -12.67
N TYR A 123 24.07 5.26 -13.85
CA TYR A 123 25.16 4.35 -14.18
C TYR A 123 26.15 5.02 -15.13
N VAL A 124 27.43 4.77 -14.88
CA VAL A 124 28.52 5.10 -15.79
C VAL A 124 29.31 3.82 -16.05
N ALA A 125 29.41 3.42 -17.32
CA ALA A 125 30.05 2.17 -17.72
C ALA A 125 29.54 0.95 -16.90
N HIS A 126 28.21 0.81 -16.83
CA HIS A 126 27.49 -0.27 -16.12
C HIS A 126 27.68 -0.32 -14.60
N ARG A 127 28.23 0.72 -13.97
CA ARG A 127 28.34 0.81 -12.52
C ARG A 127 27.48 1.95 -11.97
N PRO A 128 26.60 1.72 -10.99
CA PRO A 128 25.85 2.78 -10.34
C PRO A 128 26.76 3.55 -9.39
N TYR A 129 26.59 4.86 -9.32
CA TYR A 129 27.35 5.73 -8.41
C TYR A 129 26.43 6.42 -7.42
N LEU A 130 26.87 6.51 -6.17
CA LEU A 130 26.20 7.25 -5.10
C LEU A 130 27.14 8.29 -4.52
N ARG A 131 26.57 9.39 -4.06
CA ARG A 131 27.27 10.41 -3.31
C ARG A 131 27.14 10.14 -1.82
N HIS A 132 28.27 10.06 -1.13
CA HIS A 132 28.35 9.90 0.32
C HIS A 132 29.26 10.98 0.88
N ALA A 133 28.68 11.95 1.60
CA ALA A 133 29.35 13.20 1.94
C ALA A 133 29.94 13.87 0.68
N SER A 134 31.24 14.19 0.64
CA SER A 134 31.90 14.80 -0.52
C SER A 134 32.40 13.79 -1.57
N ILE A 135 32.15 12.49 -1.41
CA ILE A 135 32.77 11.45 -2.23
C ILE A 135 31.73 10.78 -3.13
N SER A 136 32.07 10.65 -4.41
CA SER A 136 31.31 9.84 -5.38
C SER A 136 31.94 8.46 -5.54
N ARG A 137 31.22 7.41 -5.14
CA ARG A 137 31.70 6.02 -5.18
C ARG A 137 30.69 5.07 -5.81
N PRO A 138 31.13 3.90 -6.30
CA PRO A 138 30.21 2.85 -6.70
C PRO A 138 29.25 2.47 -5.56
N ALA A 139 27.98 2.22 -5.90
CA ALA A 139 27.02 1.71 -4.95
C ALA A 139 27.28 0.21 -4.69
N GLU A 140 27.23 -0.19 -3.42
CA GLU A 140 27.28 -1.60 -3.05
C GLU A 140 25.92 -2.27 -3.30
N PRO A 141 25.86 -3.61 -3.47
CA PRO A 141 24.60 -4.31 -3.77
C PRO A 141 23.47 -4.02 -2.79
N GLY A 142 23.76 -3.90 -1.49
CA GLY A 142 22.77 -3.55 -0.47
C GLY A 142 22.17 -2.15 -0.68
N GLU A 143 23.01 -1.17 -1.02
CA GLU A 143 22.58 0.21 -1.27
C GLU A 143 21.78 0.32 -2.57
N VAL A 144 22.09 -0.51 -3.56
CA VAL A 144 21.29 -0.61 -4.79
C VAL A 144 19.88 -1.11 -4.46
N ILE A 145 19.78 -2.15 -3.63
CA ILE A 145 18.48 -2.69 -3.19
C ILE A 145 17.70 -1.62 -2.41
N ASP A 146 18.35 -0.92 -1.49
CA ASP A 146 17.71 0.10 -0.67
C ASP A 146 17.24 1.29 -1.52
N ALA A 147 18.05 1.75 -2.49
CA ALA A 147 17.68 2.82 -3.41
C ALA A 147 16.47 2.43 -4.29
N ILE A 148 16.45 1.19 -4.81
CA ILE A 148 15.32 0.68 -5.60
C ILE A 148 14.09 0.54 -4.72
N ARG A 149 14.22 0.01 -3.49
CA ARG A 149 13.10 -0.12 -2.55
C ARG A 149 12.53 1.25 -2.19
N ALA A 150 13.37 2.22 -1.86
CA ALA A 150 12.96 3.59 -1.56
C ALA A 150 12.28 4.25 -2.78
N PHE A 151 12.73 3.94 -4.00
CA PHE A 151 12.10 4.45 -5.22
C PHE A 151 10.77 3.77 -5.56
N ILE A 152 10.63 2.46 -5.34
CA ILE A 152 9.34 1.78 -5.49
C ILE A 152 8.32 2.31 -4.47
N LEU A 153 8.78 2.57 -3.24
CA LEU A 153 7.96 3.12 -2.16
C LEU A 153 7.71 4.63 -2.28
N GLY A 154 8.58 5.37 -2.98
CA GLY A 154 8.53 6.84 -3.10
C GLY A 154 8.17 7.39 -4.49
N GLY A 155 8.23 6.58 -5.54
CA GLY A 155 7.94 6.90 -6.94
C GLY A 155 6.49 6.63 -7.36
N SER A 156 5.61 6.36 -6.39
CA SER A 156 4.19 6.10 -6.60
C SER A 156 3.47 7.43 -6.88
N GLN A 157 3.54 7.96 -8.11
CA GLN A 157 2.67 9.04 -8.59
C GLN A 157 2.12 8.89 -10.02
N VAL A 158 2.29 7.74 -10.65
CA VAL A 158 1.37 7.30 -11.72
C VAL A 158 0.91 5.90 -11.32
N ASP A 159 -0.40 5.77 -11.09
CA ASP A 159 -1.16 4.63 -10.52
C ASP A 159 -1.11 4.39 -8.99
N SER A 160 -0.50 5.29 -8.20
CA SER A 160 -0.57 5.20 -6.73
C SER A 160 -1.94 5.54 -6.16
N HIS A 161 -2.56 6.61 -6.66
CA HIS A 161 -3.87 7.02 -6.15
C HIS A 161 -4.93 5.94 -6.37
N ALA A 162 -4.91 5.24 -7.53
CA ALA A 162 -5.81 4.12 -7.78
C ALA A 162 -5.50 2.90 -6.89
N ALA A 163 -4.22 2.64 -6.58
CA ALA A 163 -3.81 1.59 -5.66
C ALA A 163 -4.18 1.92 -4.20
N ASP A 164 -4.00 3.17 -3.79
CA ASP A 164 -4.33 3.70 -2.46
C ASP A 164 -5.86 3.74 -2.28
N GLU A 165 -6.62 4.19 -3.29
CA GLU A 165 -8.08 4.09 -3.31
C GLU A 165 -8.54 2.63 -3.24
N SER A 166 -7.94 1.73 -4.03
CA SER A 166 -8.29 0.31 -4.01
C SER A 166 -8.01 -0.33 -2.65
N ALA A 167 -6.87 0.00 -2.03
CA ALA A 167 -6.51 -0.46 -0.69
C ALA A 167 -7.47 0.11 0.37
N PHE A 168 -7.81 1.39 0.26
CA PHE A 168 -8.78 2.07 1.13
C PHE A 168 -10.15 1.39 1.05
N PHE A 169 -10.71 1.23 -0.15
CA PHE A 169 -12.03 0.62 -0.33
C PHE A 169 -12.04 -0.87 0.03
N SER A 170 -10.94 -1.60 -0.20
CA SER A 170 -10.81 -2.99 0.23
C SER A 170 -10.84 -3.11 1.76
N LYS A 171 -10.13 -2.22 2.47
CA LYS A 171 -10.11 -2.21 3.94
C LYS A 171 -11.46 -1.77 4.51
N LEU A 172 -12.09 -0.75 3.92
CA LEU A 172 -13.43 -0.31 4.28
C LEU A 172 -14.46 -1.43 4.08
N ALA A 173 -14.45 -2.08 2.91
CA ALA A 173 -15.35 -3.19 2.61
C ALA A 173 -15.20 -4.33 3.62
N SER A 174 -13.97 -4.72 3.96
CA SER A 174 -13.72 -5.76 4.97
C SER A 174 -14.35 -5.43 6.33
N VAL A 175 -14.24 -4.17 6.79
CA VAL A 175 -14.86 -3.72 8.04
C VAL A 175 -16.38 -3.74 7.95
N LEU A 176 -16.95 -3.20 6.88
CA LEU A 176 -18.41 -3.14 6.69
C LEU A 176 -19.01 -4.55 6.62
N VAL A 177 -18.38 -5.44 5.86
CA VAL A 177 -18.79 -6.85 5.73
C VAL A 177 -18.80 -7.55 7.08
N GLY A 178 -17.78 -7.35 7.93
CA GLY A 178 -17.79 -7.98 9.26
C GLY A 178 -18.83 -7.42 10.22
N ILE A 179 -19.21 -6.14 10.07
CA ILE A 179 -20.31 -5.56 10.86
C ILE A 179 -21.67 -6.10 10.40
N LEU A 180 -21.86 -6.23 9.09
CA LEU A 180 -23.09 -6.77 8.52
C LEU A 180 -23.22 -8.28 8.78
N SER A 181 -22.12 -9.02 8.74
CA SER A 181 -22.12 -10.44 9.04
C SER A 181 -22.55 -10.73 10.49
N TRP A 182 -22.18 -9.87 11.42
CA TRP A 182 -22.73 -9.90 12.78
C TRP A 182 -24.22 -9.61 12.81
N ARG A 183 -24.68 -8.55 12.10
CA ARG A 183 -26.09 -8.17 11.98
C ARG A 183 -26.98 -9.28 11.42
N ASP A 184 -26.44 -10.21 10.65
CA ASP A 184 -27.22 -11.29 10.06
C ASP A 184 -27.10 -12.63 10.83
N THR A 185 -26.18 -12.72 11.81
CA THR A 185 -26.05 -13.91 12.68
C THR A 185 -27.30 -14.09 13.57
N ASP A 186 -27.72 -15.28 13.96
CA ASP A 186 -28.88 -15.45 14.85
C ASP A 186 -28.76 -14.66 16.18
N ARG A 187 -29.84 -13.97 16.60
CA ARG A 187 -29.92 -13.16 17.83
C ARG A 187 -29.59 -13.99 19.08
N GLU A 188 -30.06 -15.23 19.15
CA GLU A 188 -29.83 -16.10 20.30
C GLU A 188 -28.34 -16.43 20.44
N ILE A 189 -27.64 -16.59 19.31
CA ILE A 189 -26.21 -16.93 19.27
C ILE A 189 -25.34 -15.71 19.61
N ARG A 190 -25.72 -14.53 19.11
CA ARG A 190 -24.99 -13.27 19.36
C ARG A 190 -24.84 -12.96 20.84
N SER A 191 -25.80 -13.36 21.67
CA SER A 191 -25.86 -13.06 23.10
C SER A 191 -25.12 -14.07 23.99
N LEU A 192 -24.62 -15.17 23.42
CA LEU A 192 -23.91 -16.22 24.16
C LEU A 192 -22.40 -15.92 24.22
N LYS A 193 -21.75 -16.34 25.32
CA LYS A 193 -20.28 -16.39 25.37
C LYS A 193 -19.78 -17.61 24.58
N PRO A 194 -18.66 -17.51 23.84
CA PRO A 194 -17.74 -16.35 23.71
C PRO A 194 -18.09 -15.39 22.57
N TRP A 195 -19.23 -15.58 21.89
CA TRP A 195 -19.63 -14.80 20.70
C TRP A 195 -19.73 -13.30 20.97
N VAL A 196 -20.36 -12.89 22.07
CA VAL A 196 -20.40 -11.48 22.50
C VAL A 196 -18.98 -10.91 22.66
N GLU A 197 -18.08 -11.65 23.32
CA GLU A 197 -16.72 -11.16 23.63
C GLU A 197 -15.87 -11.03 22.36
N HIS A 198 -15.98 -12.00 21.44
CA HIS A 198 -15.35 -11.91 20.12
C HIS A 198 -15.85 -10.72 19.32
N TRP A 199 -17.16 -10.45 19.38
CA TRP A 199 -17.73 -9.28 18.71
C TRP A 199 -17.30 -7.96 19.32
N MET A 200 -17.23 -7.86 20.65
CA MET A 200 -16.72 -6.65 21.32
C MET A 200 -15.27 -6.36 20.91
N SER A 201 -14.44 -7.41 20.85
CA SER A 201 -13.06 -7.30 20.35
C SER A 201 -13.02 -6.87 18.89
N TYR A 202 -13.87 -7.46 18.05
CA TYR A 202 -13.99 -7.10 16.64
C TYR A 202 -14.44 -5.65 16.45
N ALA A 203 -15.47 -5.21 17.18
CA ALA A 203 -15.99 -3.85 17.15
C ALA A 203 -14.92 -2.83 17.56
N ALA A 204 -14.09 -3.13 18.57
CA ALA A 204 -12.98 -2.29 18.97
C ALA A 204 -11.92 -2.15 17.87
N GLN A 205 -11.55 -3.26 17.23
CA GLN A 205 -10.60 -3.26 16.11
C GLN A 205 -11.16 -2.49 14.90
N SER A 206 -12.42 -2.74 14.54
CA SER A 206 -13.11 -2.05 13.46
C SER A 206 -13.24 -0.55 13.73
N SER A 207 -13.53 -0.13 14.96
CA SER A 207 -13.56 1.29 15.34
C SER A 207 -12.20 1.95 15.17
N ALA A 208 -11.11 1.30 15.57
CA ALA A 208 -9.75 1.81 15.34
C ALA A 208 -9.44 1.94 13.85
N ILE A 209 -9.74 0.92 13.04
CA ILE A 209 -9.54 0.95 11.58
C ILE A 209 -10.33 2.08 10.93
N LEU A 210 -11.58 2.31 11.34
CA LEU A 210 -12.41 3.38 10.79
C LEU A 210 -11.87 4.77 11.12
N ARG A 211 -11.26 4.95 12.30
CA ARG A 211 -10.58 6.21 12.65
C ARG A 211 -9.34 6.44 11.79
N ASP A 212 -8.56 5.39 11.54
CA ASP A 212 -7.41 5.46 10.65
C ASP A 212 -7.87 5.79 9.21
N LEU A 213 -8.90 5.11 8.70
CA LEU A 213 -9.47 5.40 7.39
C LEU A 213 -10.05 6.83 7.31
N ALA A 214 -10.68 7.33 8.37
CA ALA A 214 -11.20 8.70 8.39
C ALA A 214 -10.10 9.77 8.36
N ALA A 215 -8.86 9.41 8.69
CA ALA A 215 -7.69 10.29 8.60
C ALA A 215 -6.95 10.17 7.25
N ASP A 216 -7.35 9.23 6.40
CA ASP A 216 -6.75 9.00 5.08
C ASP A 216 -7.17 10.10 4.08
N ASN A 217 -6.27 10.46 3.16
CA ASN A 217 -6.53 11.45 2.11
C ASN A 217 -7.70 11.02 1.22
N VAL A 218 -7.85 9.72 0.94
CA VAL A 218 -8.98 9.18 0.14
C VAL A 218 -10.32 9.49 0.82
N ALA A 219 -10.41 9.40 2.14
CA ALA A 219 -11.64 9.72 2.87
C ALA A 219 -11.99 11.22 2.76
N ILE A 220 -10.99 12.09 2.81
CA ILE A 220 -11.18 13.54 2.68
C ILE A 220 -11.67 13.89 1.28
N GLU A 221 -11.01 13.35 0.25
CA GLU A 221 -11.34 13.62 -1.15
C GLU A 221 -12.72 13.09 -1.56
N LYS A 222 -13.13 11.93 -1.02
CA LYS A 222 -14.45 11.35 -1.27
C LYS A 222 -15.54 11.87 -0.33
N GLY A 223 -15.22 12.72 0.63
CA GLY A 223 -16.19 13.26 1.59
C GLY A 223 -16.76 12.23 2.57
N LEU A 224 -16.00 11.17 2.89
CA LEU A 224 -16.44 10.05 3.73
C LEU A 224 -16.12 10.23 5.21
N VAL A 225 -15.30 11.22 5.56
CA VAL A 225 -14.77 11.43 6.92
C VAL A 225 -15.85 11.40 8.00
N ASP A 226 -16.95 12.12 7.80
CA ASP A 226 -18.02 12.23 8.81
C ASP A 226 -18.77 10.90 8.99
N GLN A 227 -19.04 10.18 7.89
CA GLN A 227 -19.71 8.89 7.94
C GLN A 227 -18.84 7.81 8.61
N LEU A 228 -17.53 7.82 8.35
CA LEU A 228 -16.59 6.90 9.00
C LEU A 228 -16.46 7.17 10.50
N LYS A 229 -16.44 8.45 10.90
CA LYS A 229 -16.44 8.86 12.31
C LYS A 229 -17.76 8.52 13.01
N GLU A 230 -18.90 8.71 12.35
CA GLU A 230 -20.22 8.30 12.85
C GLU A 230 -20.24 6.80 13.13
N LEU A 231 -19.82 5.98 12.15
CA LEU A 231 -19.77 4.52 12.31
C LEU A 231 -18.82 4.09 13.44
N SER A 232 -17.63 4.69 13.52
CA SER A 232 -16.68 4.43 14.63
C SER A 232 -17.30 4.76 15.98
N ALA A 233 -17.99 5.91 16.11
CA ALA A 233 -18.64 6.30 17.35
C ALA A 233 -19.78 5.33 17.75
N HIS A 234 -20.50 4.75 16.78
CA HIS A 234 -21.47 3.69 17.06
C HIS A 234 -20.80 2.41 17.57
N LEU A 235 -19.67 2.00 16.98
CA LEU A 235 -18.91 0.84 17.47
C LEU A 235 -18.32 1.07 18.86
N ASP A 236 -17.86 2.28 19.18
CA ASP A 236 -17.37 2.61 20.53
C ASP A 236 -18.48 2.45 21.59
N LYS A 237 -19.73 2.76 21.24
CA LYS A 237 -20.89 2.50 22.12
C LYS A 237 -21.14 1.00 22.32
N VAL A 238 -20.92 0.20 21.28
CA VAL A 238 -21.00 -1.27 21.38
C VAL A 238 -19.92 -1.75 22.36
N VAL A 239 -18.66 -1.36 22.15
CA VAL A 239 -17.52 -1.76 23.01
C VAL A 239 -17.72 -1.33 24.47
N GLY A 240 -18.25 -0.13 24.68
CA GLY A 240 -18.55 0.41 26.01
C GLY A 240 -19.85 -0.09 26.64
N PHE A 241 -20.57 -1.01 26.00
CA PHE A 241 -21.84 -1.49 26.49
C PHE A 241 -21.69 -2.27 27.79
N ILE A 242 -22.47 -1.90 28.81
CA ILE A 242 -22.51 -2.56 30.12
C ILE A 242 -23.90 -3.18 30.28
N TYR A 243 -23.95 -4.50 30.48
CA TYR A 243 -25.19 -5.20 30.78
C TYR A 243 -25.71 -4.81 32.17
N THR A 244 -26.87 -4.16 32.22
CA THR A 244 -27.57 -3.79 33.47
C THR A 244 -28.84 -4.60 33.65
N LEU A 245 -29.12 -5.08 34.87
CA LEU A 245 -30.37 -5.76 35.19
C LEU A 245 -31.55 -4.75 35.25
N GLY A 246 -32.60 -4.97 34.47
CA GLY A 246 -33.93 -4.39 34.73
C GLY A 246 -34.30 -3.07 34.05
N GLY A 247 -33.65 -2.66 32.95
CA GLY A 247 -34.13 -1.53 32.13
C GLY A 247 -33.08 -0.61 31.49
N GLY A 248 -31.91 -1.14 31.14
CA GLY A 248 -30.92 -0.42 30.31
C GLY A 248 -31.21 -0.54 28.81
N ASN A 249 -30.40 0.13 27.98
CA ASN A 249 -30.45 -0.02 26.51
C ASN A 249 -30.29 -1.49 26.11
N ASP A 250 -31.03 -1.94 25.09
CA ASP A 250 -30.84 -3.28 24.52
C ASP A 250 -29.51 -3.32 23.73
N PHE A 251 -28.72 -4.37 23.94
CA PHE A 251 -27.47 -4.58 23.18
C PHE A 251 -27.75 -4.62 21.67
N ASP A 252 -28.89 -5.19 21.29
CA ASP A 252 -29.32 -5.24 19.90
C ASP A 252 -29.67 -3.86 19.35
N GLU A 253 -30.26 -2.96 20.16
CA GLU A 253 -30.52 -1.57 19.75
C GLU A 253 -29.21 -0.80 19.53
N VAL A 254 -28.25 -0.96 20.44
CA VAL A 254 -26.93 -0.29 20.35
C VAL A 254 -26.14 -0.79 19.14
N SER A 255 -26.15 -2.10 18.89
CA SER A 255 -25.46 -2.69 17.75
C SER A 255 -26.17 -2.41 16.41
N SER A 256 -27.51 -2.34 16.39
CA SER A 256 -28.29 -2.04 15.18
C SER A 256 -27.92 -0.67 14.58
N CYS A 257 -27.64 0.32 15.43
CA CYS A 257 -27.19 1.63 14.95
C CYS A 257 -25.88 1.54 14.13
N ALA A 258 -24.91 0.73 14.60
CA ALA A 258 -23.66 0.49 13.88
C ALA A 258 -23.92 -0.27 12.57
N SER A 259 -24.76 -1.30 12.62
CA SER A 259 -25.11 -2.10 11.44
C SER A 259 -25.87 -1.32 10.38
N ASP A 260 -26.76 -0.41 10.76
CA ASP A 260 -27.50 0.43 9.81
C ASP A 260 -26.59 1.49 9.17
N ALA A 261 -25.66 2.09 9.94
CA ALA A 261 -24.65 2.97 9.39
C ALA A 261 -23.72 2.21 8.41
N ALA A 262 -23.32 1.00 8.76
CA ALA A 262 -22.51 0.14 7.88
C ALA A 262 -23.25 -0.22 6.59
N ALA A 263 -24.54 -0.57 6.66
CA ALA A 263 -25.37 -0.88 5.49
C ALA A 263 -25.50 0.32 4.54
N ARG A 264 -25.68 1.54 5.08
CA ARG A 264 -25.70 2.76 4.26
C ARG A 264 -24.39 2.97 3.51
N LEU A 265 -23.26 2.81 4.19
CA LEU A 265 -21.92 2.93 3.59
C LEU A 265 -21.66 1.84 2.55
N MET A 266 -22.02 0.59 2.83
CA MET A 266 -21.84 -0.53 1.91
C MET A 266 -22.56 -0.26 0.58
N LYS A 267 -23.83 0.15 0.64
CA LYS A 267 -24.66 0.44 -0.53
C LYS A 267 -24.19 1.66 -1.33
N SER A 268 -23.75 2.71 -0.64
CA SER A 268 -23.40 3.98 -1.31
C SER A 268 -21.97 4.03 -1.82
N VAL A 269 -21.04 3.31 -1.17
CA VAL A 269 -19.59 3.44 -1.44
C VAL A 269 -19.00 2.17 -2.04
N VAL A 270 -19.33 0.99 -1.51
CA VAL A 270 -18.65 -0.26 -1.86
C VAL A 270 -19.34 -1.01 -3.00
N GLU A 271 -20.66 -1.21 -2.92
CA GLU A 271 -21.44 -1.92 -3.95
C GLU A 271 -21.32 -1.34 -5.39
N PRO A 272 -21.18 -0.02 -5.59
CA PRO A 272 -21.00 0.54 -6.92
C PRO A 272 -19.65 0.20 -7.57
N ILE A 273 -18.66 -0.22 -6.79
CA ILE A 273 -17.29 -0.50 -7.27
C ILE A 273 -17.21 -1.97 -7.70
N PRO A 274 -17.08 -2.27 -9.01
CA PRO A 274 -16.99 -3.65 -9.46
C PRO A 274 -15.66 -4.27 -9.05
N LEU A 275 -15.71 -5.51 -8.55
CA LEU A 275 -14.50 -6.30 -8.33
C LEU A 275 -13.83 -6.64 -9.66
N GLY A 276 -12.50 -6.47 -9.75
CA GLY A 276 -11.72 -6.85 -10.92
C GLY A 276 -11.84 -8.34 -11.25
N GLU A 277 -11.74 -8.69 -12.54
CA GLU A 277 -11.94 -10.05 -13.03
C GLU A 277 -11.04 -11.08 -12.35
N SER A 278 -9.76 -10.75 -12.12
CA SER A 278 -8.81 -11.60 -11.40
C SER A 278 -9.25 -11.87 -9.95
N THR A 279 -9.77 -10.85 -9.26
CA THR A 279 -10.27 -10.98 -7.89
C THR A 279 -11.53 -11.84 -7.86
N GLN A 280 -12.45 -11.66 -8.81
CA GLN A 280 -13.63 -12.51 -8.93
C GLN A 280 -13.26 -13.98 -9.19
N GLN A 281 -12.27 -14.24 -10.05
CA GLN A 281 -11.75 -15.59 -10.29
C GLN A 281 -11.13 -16.20 -9.04
N ASN A 282 -10.35 -15.43 -8.28
CA ASN A 282 -9.75 -15.86 -7.03
C ASN A 282 -10.81 -16.21 -5.97
N ILE A 283 -11.85 -15.36 -5.83
CA ILE A 283 -12.97 -15.62 -4.93
C ILE A 283 -13.72 -16.89 -5.36
N LYS A 284 -14.02 -17.04 -6.66
CA LYS A 284 -14.66 -18.25 -7.20
C LYS A 284 -13.82 -19.50 -6.89
N HIS A 285 -12.50 -19.42 -7.03
CA HIS A 285 -11.60 -20.53 -6.70
C HIS A 285 -11.62 -20.84 -5.19
N ALA A 286 -11.62 -19.81 -4.33
CA ALA A 286 -11.68 -19.97 -2.88
C ALA A 286 -12.98 -20.65 -2.45
N ILE A 287 -14.14 -20.22 -2.96
CA ILE A 287 -15.44 -20.83 -2.64
C ILE A 287 -15.47 -22.31 -3.10
N ASN A 288 -14.98 -22.60 -4.31
CA ASN A 288 -14.88 -23.98 -4.80
C ASN A 288 -13.95 -24.85 -3.94
N LYS A 289 -12.84 -24.29 -3.45
CA LYS A 289 -11.93 -24.98 -2.55
C LYS A 289 -12.60 -25.30 -1.21
N ILE A 290 -13.35 -24.34 -0.65
CA ILE A 290 -14.15 -24.53 0.57
C ILE A 290 -15.17 -25.65 0.36
N ALA A 291 -15.93 -25.62 -0.74
CA ALA A 291 -16.94 -26.63 -1.03
C ALA A 291 -16.36 -28.05 -1.09
N ARG A 292 -15.22 -28.24 -1.78
CA ARG A 292 -14.52 -29.53 -1.83
C ARG A 292 -14.02 -29.97 -0.45
N LYS A 293 -13.49 -29.05 0.34
CA LYS A 293 -12.98 -29.36 1.68
C LYS A 293 -14.11 -29.75 2.63
N LEU A 294 -15.23 -29.04 2.62
CA LEU A 294 -16.42 -29.39 3.39
C LEU A 294 -16.95 -30.77 2.99
N SER A 295 -17.04 -31.04 1.69
CA SER A 295 -17.48 -32.35 1.18
C SER A 295 -16.58 -33.50 1.66
N ASP A 296 -15.25 -33.34 1.61
CA ASP A 296 -14.29 -34.34 2.10
C ASP A 296 -14.41 -34.56 3.63
N LEU A 297 -14.42 -33.47 4.40
CA LEU A 297 -14.54 -33.53 5.86
C LEU A 297 -15.78 -34.30 6.29
N TRP A 298 -16.94 -33.92 5.73
CA TRP A 298 -18.21 -34.52 6.12
C TRP A 298 -18.42 -35.92 5.56
N SER A 299 -17.84 -36.26 4.40
CA SER A 299 -17.82 -37.65 3.91
C SER A 299 -17.03 -38.56 4.84
N ARG A 300 -15.92 -38.08 5.41
CA ARG A 300 -15.11 -38.85 6.36
C ARG A 300 -15.79 -38.97 7.72
N ALA A 301 -16.39 -37.89 8.22
CA ALA A 301 -17.14 -37.90 9.46
C ALA A 301 -18.38 -38.81 9.39
N ALA A 302 -19.05 -38.89 8.23
CA ALA A 302 -20.17 -39.80 8.01
C ALA A 302 -19.77 -41.28 8.02
N ALA A 303 -18.54 -41.60 7.62
CA ALA A 303 -18.01 -42.97 7.66
C ALA A 303 -17.67 -43.45 9.08
N ASP A 304 -17.39 -42.53 10.00
CA ASP A 304 -17.14 -42.81 11.42
C ASP A 304 -17.81 -41.77 12.35
N PRO A 305 -19.16 -41.84 12.50
CA PRO A 305 -19.96 -40.83 13.20
C PRO A 305 -19.66 -40.65 14.69
N PHE A 306 -19.04 -41.65 15.33
CA PHE A 306 -18.82 -41.69 16.77
C PHE A 306 -17.39 -41.30 17.17
N SER A 307 -16.56 -40.91 16.19
CA SER A 307 -15.19 -40.45 16.41
C SER A 307 -15.11 -38.93 16.64
N SER A 308 -13.92 -38.44 17.00
CA SER A 308 -13.65 -36.99 17.10
C SER A 308 -13.76 -36.26 15.77
N LEU A 309 -13.88 -36.99 14.64
CA LEU A 309 -14.00 -36.40 13.31
C LEU A 309 -15.23 -35.52 13.16
N VAL A 310 -16.34 -35.81 13.86
CA VAL A 310 -17.54 -34.97 13.80
C VAL A 310 -17.28 -33.61 14.45
N GLU A 311 -16.68 -33.59 15.63
CA GLU A 311 -16.37 -32.35 16.36
C GLU A 311 -15.32 -31.50 15.63
N ASP A 312 -14.26 -32.14 15.11
CA ASP A 312 -13.25 -31.46 14.30
C ASP A 312 -13.87 -30.88 13.02
N SER A 313 -14.76 -31.63 12.35
CA SER A 313 -15.48 -31.16 11.16
C SER A 313 -16.44 -30.02 11.49
N GLN A 314 -17.13 -30.02 12.64
CA GLN A 314 -17.97 -28.90 13.08
C GLN A 314 -17.15 -27.62 13.25
N ARG A 315 -16.02 -27.70 13.95
CA ARG A 315 -15.16 -26.53 14.20
C ARG A 315 -14.64 -25.94 12.89
N GLU A 316 -14.10 -26.77 12.01
CA GLU A 316 -13.61 -26.32 10.70
C GLU A 316 -14.74 -25.79 9.80
N SER A 317 -15.94 -26.36 9.90
CA SER A 317 -17.13 -25.88 9.18
C SER A 317 -17.54 -24.49 9.62
N GLY A 318 -17.49 -24.19 10.92
CA GLY A 318 -17.82 -22.86 11.42
C GLY A 318 -16.87 -21.77 10.90
N GLU A 319 -15.58 -22.08 10.80
CA GLU A 319 -14.58 -21.17 10.22
C GLU A 319 -14.82 -20.93 8.72
N MET A 320 -15.07 -22.00 7.95
CA MET A 320 -15.39 -21.89 6.52
C MET A 320 -16.73 -21.19 6.27
N GLY A 321 -17.73 -21.44 7.11
CA GLY A 321 -19.03 -20.78 7.06
C GLY A 321 -18.90 -19.25 7.18
N ARG A 322 -18.02 -18.79 8.08
CA ARG A 322 -17.70 -17.36 8.23
C ARG A 322 -17.07 -16.78 6.96
N GLN A 323 -16.12 -17.49 6.35
CA GLN A 323 -15.50 -17.06 5.09
C GLN A 323 -16.53 -16.96 3.97
N LEU A 324 -17.43 -17.95 3.83
CA LEU A 324 -18.50 -17.91 2.82
C LEU A 324 -19.47 -16.75 3.05
N MET A 325 -19.85 -16.53 4.30
CA MET A 325 -20.70 -15.40 4.70
C MET A 325 -20.02 -14.07 4.33
N GLU A 326 -18.75 -13.85 4.69
CA GLU A 326 -18.02 -12.64 4.34
C GLU A 326 -17.95 -12.42 2.82
N LEU A 327 -17.65 -13.47 2.05
CA LEU A 327 -17.59 -13.40 0.59
C LEU A 327 -18.95 -13.08 -0.06
N SER A 328 -20.06 -13.50 0.56
CA SER A 328 -21.43 -13.30 0.06
C SER A 328 -21.90 -11.84 0.07
N TYR A 329 -21.21 -10.95 0.80
CA TYR A 329 -21.55 -9.52 0.83
C TYR A 329 -20.92 -8.74 -0.32
N TYR A 330 -19.95 -9.33 -1.02
CA TYR A 330 -19.39 -8.71 -2.22
C TYR A 330 -20.28 -9.00 -3.43
N ARG A 331 -20.28 -8.08 -4.40
CA ARG A 331 -20.93 -8.30 -5.68
C ARG A 331 -20.10 -9.26 -6.54
N LEU A 332 -20.49 -10.53 -6.58
CA LEU A 332 -19.81 -11.56 -7.35
C LEU A 332 -20.49 -11.72 -8.72
N GLY A 333 -19.85 -11.24 -9.79
CA GLY A 333 -20.43 -11.25 -11.15
C GLY A 333 -20.76 -12.63 -11.71
N PHE A 334 -20.25 -13.70 -11.09
CA PHE A 334 -20.54 -15.09 -11.45
C PHE A 334 -21.68 -15.72 -10.66
N LEU A 335 -22.34 -14.99 -9.76
CA LEU A 335 -23.53 -15.42 -9.01
C LEU A 335 -24.68 -14.41 -9.19
N SER A 336 -25.91 -14.92 -9.23
CA SER A 336 -27.12 -14.07 -9.14
C SER A 336 -27.32 -13.56 -7.70
N GLU A 337 -28.19 -12.57 -7.49
CA GLU A 337 -28.55 -12.14 -6.13
C GLU A 337 -29.15 -13.28 -5.30
N GLU A 338 -29.96 -14.14 -5.92
CA GLU A 338 -30.47 -15.34 -5.25
C GLU A 338 -29.34 -16.30 -4.86
N GLY A 339 -28.35 -16.49 -5.74
CA GLY A 339 -27.16 -17.28 -5.45
C GLY A 339 -26.31 -16.71 -4.30
N LEU A 340 -26.16 -15.38 -4.24
CA LEU A 340 -25.46 -14.70 -3.14
C LEU A 340 -26.20 -14.84 -1.80
N ASN A 341 -27.53 -14.71 -1.81
CA ASN A 341 -28.34 -14.92 -0.61
C ASN A 341 -28.25 -16.38 -0.12
N ARG A 342 -28.36 -17.35 -1.03
CA ARG A 342 -28.16 -18.76 -0.68
C ARG A 342 -26.75 -19.04 -0.14
N LEU A 343 -25.72 -18.43 -0.73
CA LEU A 343 -24.34 -18.55 -0.24
C LEU A 343 -24.21 -18.02 1.20
N ARG A 344 -24.87 -16.89 1.49
CA ARG A 344 -24.92 -16.30 2.84
C ARG A 344 -25.63 -17.22 3.82
N ASP A 345 -26.79 -17.76 3.43
CA ASP A 345 -27.58 -18.67 4.26
C ASP A 345 -26.80 -19.95 4.61
N VAL A 346 -26.12 -20.54 3.62
CA VAL A 346 -25.22 -21.69 3.86
C VAL A 346 -24.09 -21.31 4.83
N GLY A 347 -23.49 -20.13 4.65
CA GLY A 347 -22.47 -19.61 5.56
C GLY A 347 -22.99 -19.52 7.00
N HIS A 348 -24.19 -18.96 7.21
CA HIS A 348 -24.84 -18.90 8.52
C HIS A 348 -25.07 -20.29 9.12
N GLN A 349 -25.64 -21.22 8.36
CA GLN A 349 -25.90 -22.57 8.86
C GLN A 349 -24.63 -23.30 9.27
N LEU A 350 -23.53 -23.15 8.52
CA LEU A 350 -22.23 -23.73 8.88
C LEU A 350 -21.64 -23.12 10.16
N VAL A 351 -21.81 -21.81 10.35
CA VAL A 351 -21.41 -21.12 11.58
C VAL A 351 -22.22 -21.62 12.78
N GLN A 352 -23.54 -21.79 12.61
CA GLN A 352 -24.42 -22.38 13.63
C GLN A 352 -24.00 -23.81 13.96
N LEU A 353 -23.77 -24.62 12.94
CA LEU A 353 -23.33 -26.01 13.05
C LEU A 353 -22.04 -26.14 13.88
N GLY A 354 -21.09 -25.21 13.69
CA GLY A 354 -19.85 -25.15 14.46
C GLY A 354 -20.03 -24.77 15.93
N ALA A 355 -21.16 -24.16 16.30
CA ALA A 355 -21.51 -23.80 17.67
C ALA A 355 -22.45 -24.82 18.36
N GLU A 356 -23.01 -25.78 17.61
CA GLU A 356 -23.91 -26.79 18.15
C GLU A 356 -23.17 -27.75 19.10
N ARG A 357 -23.75 -27.94 20.29
CA ARG A 357 -23.22 -28.88 21.30
C ARG A 357 -23.63 -30.30 20.98
N ILE A 358 -22.67 -31.22 21.03
CA ILE A 358 -22.93 -32.66 21.04
C ILE A 358 -23.21 -33.10 22.48
N TYR A 359 -24.39 -33.68 22.71
CA TYR A 359 -24.77 -34.21 24.02
C TYR A 359 -24.49 -35.71 24.11
N LEU A 360 -24.42 -36.23 25.35
CA LEU A 360 -24.37 -37.67 25.61
C LEU A 360 -25.75 -38.31 25.43
N ASP A 361 -26.30 -38.24 24.22
CA ASP A 361 -27.68 -38.64 23.86
C ASP A 361 -27.73 -39.88 22.96
N GLY A 362 -26.73 -40.78 23.07
CA GLY A 362 -26.68 -42.00 22.26
C GLY A 362 -26.39 -41.75 20.77
N GLY A 363 -25.81 -40.59 20.44
CA GLY A 363 -25.43 -40.22 19.07
C GLY A 363 -26.57 -39.62 18.25
N ASP A 364 -27.71 -39.31 18.87
CA ASP A 364 -28.78 -38.57 18.19
C ASP A 364 -28.32 -37.15 17.81
N SER A 365 -27.53 -36.49 18.67
CA SER A 365 -26.90 -35.19 18.37
C SER A 365 -25.94 -35.29 17.17
N GLN A 366 -25.10 -36.32 17.13
CA GLN A 366 -24.16 -36.56 16.03
C GLN A 366 -24.89 -36.79 14.71
N ARG A 367 -25.96 -37.61 14.71
CA ARG A 367 -26.79 -37.84 13.51
C ARG A 367 -27.43 -36.56 12.99
N ARG A 368 -28.02 -35.72 13.86
CA ARG A 368 -28.59 -34.41 13.47
C ARG A 368 -27.54 -33.48 12.87
N VAL A 369 -26.35 -33.41 13.48
CA VAL A 369 -25.23 -32.60 12.99
C VAL A 369 -24.80 -33.07 11.59
N LEU A 370 -24.69 -34.38 11.37
CA LEU A 370 -24.36 -34.95 10.06
C LEU A 370 -25.42 -34.62 8.99
N GLU A 371 -26.71 -34.73 9.32
CA GLU A 371 -27.80 -34.39 8.40
C GLU A 371 -27.78 -32.90 8.00
N LYS A 372 -27.59 -32.01 8.97
CA LYS A 372 -27.46 -30.57 8.73
C LYS A 372 -26.23 -30.25 7.89
N ALA A 373 -25.10 -30.87 8.20
CA ALA A 373 -23.86 -30.70 7.46
C ALA A 373 -24.02 -31.11 5.99
N GLN A 374 -24.63 -32.28 5.74
CA GLN A 374 -24.86 -32.76 4.38
C GLN A 374 -25.81 -31.83 3.62
N THR A 375 -26.82 -31.28 4.29
CA THR A 375 -27.72 -30.27 3.72
C THR A 375 -26.94 -29.02 3.29
N CYS A 376 -26.03 -28.53 4.13
CA CYS A 376 -25.17 -27.37 3.81
C CYS A 376 -24.24 -27.67 2.62
N VAL A 377 -23.61 -28.84 2.60
CA VAL A 377 -22.70 -29.26 1.50
C VAL A 377 -23.44 -29.34 0.18
N ASN A 378 -24.65 -29.91 0.18
CA ASN A 378 -25.48 -30.02 -1.02
C ASN A 378 -25.92 -28.63 -1.51
N ALA A 379 -26.42 -27.78 -0.61
CA ALA A 379 -26.83 -26.42 -0.93
C ALA A 379 -25.66 -25.59 -1.50
N LEU A 380 -24.46 -25.72 -0.94
CA LEU A 380 -23.27 -25.05 -1.47
C LEU A 380 -22.90 -25.52 -2.88
N SER A 381 -23.03 -26.82 -3.15
CA SER A 381 -22.80 -27.39 -4.48
C SER A 381 -23.82 -26.87 -5.51
N GLU A 382 -25.08 -26.73 -5.11
CA GLU A 382 -26.13 -26.14 -5.96
C GLU A 382 -25.82 -24.68 -6.32
N VAL A 383 -25.39 -23.87 -5.34
CA VAL A 383 -25.00 -22.47 -5.56
C VAL A 383 -23.86 -22.33 -6.58
N LEU A 384 -22.95 -23.31 -6.61
CA LEU A 384 -21.77 -23.31 -7.48
C LEU A 384 -21.99 -24.00 -8.83
N SER A 385 -23.14 -24.63 -9.01
CA SER A 385 -23.49 -25.29 -10.27
C SER A 385 -23.73 -24.23 -11.34
N PRO A 386 -23.22 -24.40 -12.57
CA PRO A 386 -23.50 -23.46 -13.64
C PRO A 386 -25.01 -23.46 -13.93
N VAL A 387 -25.60 -22.26 -13.96
CA VAL A 387 -26.97 -22.04 -14.47
C VAL A 387 -27.01 -22.37 -15.96
#